data_AF-A0A7W1LZQ9-F1
#
_entry.id   AF-A0A7W1LZQ9-F1
#
_cell.length_a   1.000
_cell.length_b   1.000
_cell.length_c   1.000
_cell.angle_alpha   90.00
_cell.angle_beta   90.00
_cell.angle_gamma   90.00
#
_symmetry.space_group_name_H-M   'P 1'
#
loop_
_entity.id
_entity.type
_entity.pdbx_description
1 polymer ?
#
loop_
_entity_poly.entity_id
_entity_poly.type
_entity_poly.pdbx_seq_one_letter_code
_entity_poly.pdbx_strand_id
1 'polypeptide(L)'
;MRLRLLYHGHCFDGVASAAVFTKFYSERVRREAEVVYTSLLHRPGALFDEEMFDGDENAIVDFKYSTSERLTWWFDHHQSAFLTPEDEAHYARDRSGRKFLDATRKSCTELIADIARTRFGFEDGMLDPLVHWAHIIDGALYESAAQ
;
A
#
# COMPACT_ATOMS: atom_id res chain seq x y z
N MET A 1 10.99 15.20 7.93
CA MET A 1 9.57 14.85 8.19
C MET A 1 9.47 13.36 8.40
N ARG A 2 8.53 12.92 9.22
CA ARG A 2 8.30 11.51 9.54
C ARG A 2 7.16 10.96 8.69
N LEU A 3 7.44 9.92 7.90
CA LEU A 3 6.43 9.12 7.24
C LEU A 3 6.19 7.86 8.07
N ARG A 4 4.98 7.72 8.61
CA ARG A 4 4.53 6.44 9.19
C ARG A 4 4.02 5.56 8.06
N LEU A 5 4.62 4.38 7.88
CA LEU A 5 4.17 3.40 6.90
C LEU A 5 3.64 2.15 7.60
N LEU A 6 2.32 2.01 7.59
CA LEU A 6 1.58 0.83 8.01
C LEU A 6 1.48 -0.12 6.82
N TYR A 7 1.82 -1.39 7.01
CA TYR A 7 1.82 -2.37 5.91
C TYR A 7 1.43 -3.75 6.42
N HIS A 8 0.88 -4.60 5.54
CA HIS A 8 0.66 -6.00 5.91
C HIS A 8 2.00 -6.75 6.00
N GLY A 9 2.48 -6.98 7.21
CA GLY A 9 3.85 -7.50 7.39
C GLY A 9 3.99 -9.03 7.41
N HIS A 10 2.93 -9.77 7.07
CA HIS A 10 2.90 -11.23 7.11
C HIS A 10 2.70 -11.92 5.76
N CYS A 11 2.68 -11.15 4.67
CA CYS A 11 2.74 -11.69 3.31
C CYS A 11 3.92 -11.06 2.55
N PHE A 12 4.30 -11.70 1.44
CA PHE A 12 5.33 -11.17 0.55
C PHE A 12 4.91 -9.83 -0.05
N ASP A 13 3.65 -9.73 -0.50
CA ASP A 13 3.17 -8.54 -1.20
C ASP A 13 3.16 -7.29 -0.31
N GLY A 14 2.74 -7.38 0.94
CA GLY A 14 2.72 -6.23 1.84
C GLY A 14 4.11 -5.71 2.19
N VAL A 15 5.10 -6.59 2.34
CA VAL A 15 6.51 -6.19 2.54
C VAL A 15 7.07 -5.57 1.25
N ALA A 16 6.81 -6.17 0.09
CA ALA A 16 7.23 -5.67 -1.22
C ALA A 16 6.59 -4.31 -1.52
N SER A 17 5.31 -4.15 -1.24
CA SER A 17 4.54 -2.91 -1.35
C SER A 17 5.15 -1.81 -0.50
N ALA A 18 5.53 -2.11 0.74
CA ALA A 18 6.20 -1.14 1.61
C ALA A 18 7.55 -0.68 1.03
N ALA A 19 8.33 -1.61 0.46
CA ALA A 19 9.62 -1.30 -0.17
C ALA A 19 9.46 -0.45 -1.45
N VAL A 20 8.56 -0.83 -2.35
CA VAL A 20 8.28 -0.08 -3.59
C VAL A 20 7.72 1.31 -3.27
N PHE A 21 6.76 1.40 -2.34
CA PHE A 21 6.23 2.69 -1.89
C PHE A 21 7.31 3.58 -1.29
N THR A 22 8.19 3.03 -0.44
CA THR A 22 9.31 3.78 0.16
C THR A 22 10.19 4.40 -0.92
N LYS A 23 10.53 3.63 -1.96
CA LYS A 23 11.41 4.11 -3.03
C LYS A 23 10.73 5.20 -3.88
N PHE A 24 9.49 4.94 -4.30
CA PHE A 24 8.65 5.94 -4.97
C PHE A 24 8.55 7.24 -4.16
N TYR A 25 8.20 7.12 -2.88
CA TYR A 25 7.96 8.25 -2.01
C TYR A 25 9.23 9.09 -1.83
N SER A 26 10.36 8.42 -1.58
CA SER A 26 11.65 9.10 -1.41
C SER A 26 12.07 9.82 -2.70
N GLU A 27 11.87 9.23 -3.87
CA GLU A 27 12.36 9.85 -5.11
C GLU A 27 11.45 10.94 -5.66
N ARG A 28 10.13 10.82 -5.49
CA ARG A 28 9.15 11.73 -6.15
C ARG A 28 8.33 12.58 -5.21
N VAL A 29 8.22 12.20 -3.94
CA VAL A 29 7.35 12.90 -2.99
C VAL A 29 8.21 13.68 -1.99
N ARG A 30 9.06 13.00 -1.21
CA ARG A 30 9.90 13.58 -0.14
C ARG A 30 11.20 12.80 0.06
N ARG A 31 12.29 13.30 -0.50
CA ARG A 31 13.63 12.68 -0.47
C ARG A 31 14.25 12.48 0.91
N GLU A 32 13.91 13.34 1.86
CA GLU A 32 14.53 13.35 3.20
C GLU A 32 13.53 12.92 4.29
N ALA A 33 12.51 12.13 3.91
CA ALA A 33 11.58 11.59 4.89
C ALA A 33 12.22 10.46 5.69
N GLU A 34 12.07 10.52 7.01
CA GLU A 34 12.34 9.38 7.88
C GLU A 34 11.13 8.44 7.82
N VAL A 35 11.35 7.23 7.29
CA VAL A 35 10.28 6.23 7.17
C VAL A 35 10.28 5.34 8.40
N VAL A 36 9.17 5.30 9.11
CA VAL A 36 8.97 4.44 10.27
C VAL A 36 7.91 3.40 9.95
N TYR A 37 8.32 2.14 9.93
CA TYR A 37 7.50 1.01 9.54
C TYR A 37 6.72 0.45 10.73
N THR A 38 5.45 0.11 10.52
CA THR A 38 4.62 -0.64 11.46
C THR A 38 3.95 -1.79 10.73
N SER A 39 4.32 -3.02 11.09
CA SER A 39 3.67 -4.23 10.57
C SER A 39 2.27 -4.37 11.14
N LEU A 40 1.30 -4.66 10.28
CA LEU A 40 -0.08 -4.96 10.62
C LEU A 40 -0.43 -6.42 10.37
N LEU A 41 -1.37 -6.89 11.19
CA LEU A 41 -1.92 -8.23 11.18
C LEU A 41 -3.44 -8.15 11.07
N HIS A 42 -4.04 -9.02 10.27
CA HIS A 42 -5.48 -9.21 10.32
C HIS A 42 -5.87 -9.78 11.67
N ARG A 43 -6.72 -9.03 12.39
CA ARG A 43 -7.32 -9.47 13.65
C ARG A 43 -8.82 -9.16 13.66
N PRO A 44 -9.64 -9.94 14.37
CA PRO A 44 -11.03 -9.58 14.62
C PRO A 44 -11.12 -8.23 15.37
N GLY A 45 -12.13 -7.42 15.03
CA GLY A 45 -12.39 -6.14 15.69
C GLY A 45 -11.64 -4.95 15.08
N ALA A 46 -11.29 -3.97 15.92
CA ALA A 46 -10.63 -2.75 15.47
C ALA A 46 -9.22 -3.04 14.92
N LEU A 47 -9.02 -2.73 13.64
CA LEU A 47 -7.76 -2.94 12.94
C LEU A 47 -6.75 -1.81 13.15
N PHE A 48 -7.24 -0.61 13.50
CA PHE A 48 -6.43 0.58 13.68
C PHE A 48 -6.71 1.21 15.03
N ASP A 49 -5.65 1.68 15.68
CA ASP A 49 -5.72 2.62 16.78
C ASP A 49 -5.26 3.99 16.25
N GLU A 50 -5.93 5.08 16.62
CA GLU A 50 -5.62 6.42 16.07
C GLU A 50 -4.17 6.85 16.35
N GLU A 51 -3.60 6.35 17.45
CA GLU A 51 -2.19 6.55 17.83
C GLU A 51 -1.20 5.90 16.85
N MET A 52 -1.65 4.96 16.01
CA MET A 52 -0.81 4.41 14.94
C MET A 52 -0.48 5.46 13.87
N PHE A 53 -1.29 6.51 13.73
CA PHE A 53 -1.09 7.60 12.77
C PHE A 53 -0.33 8.77 13.42
N ASP A 54 0.94 8.50 13.79
CA ASP A 54 1.83 9.40 14.53
C ASP A 54 2.95 10.05 13.68
N GLY A 55 2.82 9.98 12.34
CA GLY A 55 3.71 10.64 11.39
C GLY A 55 3.19 12.01 10.94
N ASP A 56 4.08 12.81 10.34
CA ASP A 56 3.70 14.04 9.62
C ASP A 56 2.86 13.68 8.38
N GLU A 57 3.20 12.58 7.72
CA GLU A 57 2.36 11.88 6.76
C GLU A 57 2.22 10.42 7.20
N ASN A 58 1.07 9.82 6.89
CA ASN A 58 0.77 8.44 7.22
C ASN A 58 0.27 7.69 5.99
N ALA A 59 0.84 6.51 5.76
CA ALA A 59 0.54 5.66 4.63
C ALA A 59 0.10 4.27 5.12
N ILE A 60 -0.89 3.70 4.44
CA ILE A 60 -1.24 2.28 4.55
C ILE A 60 -1.02 1.64 3.18
N VAL A 61 -0.32 0.50 3.12
CA VAL A 61 -0.17 -0.29 1.90
C VAL A 61 -0.55 -1.74 2.14
N ASP A 62 -1.20 -2.35 1.14
CA ASP A 62 -1.64 -3.75 1.15
C ASP A 62 -2.50 -4.13 2.37
N PHE A 63 -3.31 -3.18 2.85
CA PHE A 63 -4.14 -3.40 4.02
C PHE A 63 -5.39 -2.52 3.97
N LYS A 64 -6.38 -2.90 4.77
CA LYS A 64 -7.72 -2.30 4.76
C LYS A 64 -7.68 -0.78 4.93
N TYR A 65 -8.71 -0.13 4.39
CA TYR A 65 -8.88 1.30 4.50
C TYR A 65 -9.13 1.78 5.94
N SER A 66 -8.66 2.99 6.26
CA SER A 66 -9.01 3.72 7.47
C SER A 66 -9.66 5.05 7.10
N THR A 67 -10.72 5.42 7.82
CA THR A 67 -11.40 6.72 7.69
C THR A 67 -10.73 7.83 8.48
N SER A 68 -9.62 7.55 9.19
CA SER A 68 -8.87 8.59 9.91
C SER A 68 -8.47 9.73 8.97
N GLU A 69 -8.73 10.96 9.43
CA GLU A 69 -8.32 12.18 8.72
C GLU A 69 -6.78 12.31 8.60
N ARG A 70 -6.03 11.54 9.41
CA ARG A 70 -4.57 11.49 9.39
C ARG A 70 -4.00 10.59 8.29
N LEU A 71 -4.83 9.77 7.65
CA LEU A 71 -4.40 8.92 6.54
C LEU A 71 -4.15 9.75 5.27
N THR A 72 -2.89 9.85 4.87
CA THR A 72 -2.46 10.68 3.73
C THR A 72 -2.26 9.91 2.44
N TRP A 73 -1.79 8.65 2.52
CA TRP A 73 -1.56 7.78 1.38
C TRP A 73 -2.18 6.42 1.63
N TRP A 74 -2.77 5.81 0.60
CA TRP A 74 -3.32 4.48 0.72
C TRP A 74 -3.23 3.72 -0.60
N PHE A 75 -2.81 2.46 -0.53
CA PHE A 75 -2.83 1.54 -1.65
C PHE A 75 -3.36 0.20 -1.20
N ASP A 76 -4.33 -0.33 -1.92
CA ASP A 76 -4.86 -1.67 -1.67
C ASP A 76 -5.41 -2.27 -2.97
N HIS A 77 -5.46 -3.60 -3.02
CA HIS A 77 -6.02 -4.36 -4.15
C HIS A 77 -7.05 -5.41 -3.70
N HIS A 78 -7.35 -5.48 -2.40
CA HIS A 78 -8.32 -6.44 -1.90
C HIS A 78 -9.75 -6.05 -2.27
N GLN A 79 -10.56 -7.01 -2.70
CA GLN A 79 -12.02 -6.82 -2.80
C GLN A 79 -12.66 -6.48 -1.45
N SER A 80 -12.02 -6.92 -0.36
CA SER A 80 -12.44 -6.65 1.01
C SER A 80 -11.72 -5.44 1.63
N ALA A 81 -11.29 -4.47 0.82
CA ALA A 81 -10.57 -3.28 1.29
C ALA A 81 -11.28 -2.49 2.39
N PHE A 82 -12.62 -2.48 2.38
CA PHE A 82 -13.45 -1.77 3.34
C PHE A 82 -14.02 -2.72 4.41
N LEU A 83 -14.15 -2.25 5.65
CA LEU A 83 -14.82 -2.99 6.72
C LEU A 83 -16.33 -2.77 6.67
N THR A 84 -16.75 -1.58 6.26
CA THR A 84 -18.15 -1.16 6.19
C THR A 84 -18.45 -0.40 4.88
N PRO A 85 -19.71 -0.37 4.43
CA PRO A 85 -20.12 0.49 3.31
C PRO A 85 -19.85 1.98 3.56
N GLU A 86 -19.86 2.42 4.82
CA GLU A 86 -19.55 3.79 5.21
C GLU A 86 -18.08 4.14 4.94
N ASP A 87 -17.15 3.20 5.14
CA ASP A 87 -15.73 3.36 4.80
C ASP A 87 -15.54 3.54 3.29
N GLU A 88 -16.25 2.74 2.48
CA GLU A 88 -16.24 2.85 1.02
C GLU A 88 -16.83 4.20 0.56
N ALA A 89 -17.95 4.62 1.14
CA ALA A 89 -18.56 5.91 0.85
C ALA A 89 -17.65 7.08 1.24
N HIS A 90 -16.87 6.94 2.32
CA HIS A 90 -15.85 7.90 2.73
C HIS A 90 -14.72 7.97 1.70
N TYR A 91 -14.16 6.81 1.30
CA TYR A 91 -13.15 6.73 0.24
C TYR A 91 -13.64 7.34 -1.08
N ALA A 92 -14.88 7.07 -1.50
CA ALA A 92 -15.45 7.60 -2.73
C ALA A 92 -15.55 9.14 -2.77
N ARG A 93 -15.49 9.81 -1.61
CA ARG A 93 -15.44 11.28 -1.50
C ARG A 93 -14.02 11.84 -1.50
N ASP A 94 -12.99 11.01 -1.36
CA ASP A 94 -11.59 11.44 -1.37
C ASP A 94 -11.24 12.07 -2.72
N ARG A 95 -10.58 13.22 -2.67
CA ARG A 95 -10.09 13.97 -3.85
C ARG A 95 -8.59 14.27 -3.74
N SER A 96 -7.89 13.61 -2.80
CA SER A 96 -6.48 13.87 -2.52
C SER A 96 -5.56 13.46 -3.68
N GLY A 97 -5.98 12.49 -4.48
CA GLY A 97 -5.15 11.87 -5.50
C GLY A 97 -4.00 11.02 -4.92
N ARG A 98 -4.12 10.58 -3.67
CA ARG A 98 -3.09 9.81 -2.93
C ARG A 98 -3.59 8.47 -2.39
N LYS A 99 -4.85 8.12 -2.65
CA LYS A 99 -5.51 6.91 -2.16
C LYS A 99 -6.02 6.13 -3.36
N PHE A 100 -5.61 4.87 -3.47
CA PHE A 100 -5.80 4.06 -4.67
C PHE A 100 -6.26 2.65 -4.28
N LEU A 101 -7.33 2.22 -4.93
CA LEU A 101 -7.87 0.87 -4.85
C LEU A 101 -8.08 0.34 -6.27
N ASP A 102 -7.53 -0.83 -6.56
CA ASP A 102 -7.80 -1.54 -7.80
C ASP A 102 -7.82 -3.05 -7.56
N ALA A 103 -9.03 -3.58 -7.35
CA ALA A 103 -9.24 -5.00 -7.07
C ALA A 103 -9.03 -5.93 -8.29
N THR A 104 -8.68 -5.38 -9.45
CA THR A 104 -8.29 -6.18 -10.62
C THR A 104 -6.81 -6.53 -10.63
N ARG A 105 -6.00 -5.86 -9.80
CA ARG A 105 -4.56 -6.07 -9.68
C ARG A 105 -4.25 -7.34 -8.91
N LYS A 106 -3.21 -8.03 -9.38
CA LYS A 106 -2.74 -9.28 -8.77
C LYS A 106 -1.97 -9.08 -7.49
N SER A 107 -1.43 -7.89 -7.29
CA SER A 107 -0.71 -7.50 -6.08
C SER A 107 -0.83 -5.99 -5.87
N CYS A 108 -0.77 -5.55 -4.61
CA CYS A 108 -0.61 -4.16 -4.24
C CYS A 108 0.74 -3.59 -4.72
N THR A 109 1.80 -4.41 -4.74
CA THR A 109 3.11 -4.01 -5.27
C THR A 109 3.02 -3.56 -6.73
N GLU A 110 2.31 -4.33 -7.58
CA GLU A 110 2.06 -3.96 -8.98
C GLU A 110 1.26 -2.66 -9.08
N LEU A 111 0.21 -2.51 -8.27
CA LEU A 111 -0.59 -1.29 -8.24
C LEU A 111 0.25 -0.05 -7.92
N ILE A 112 1.11 -0.14 -6.89
CA ILE A 112 1.98 0.97 -6.48
C ILE A 112 2.94 1.32 -7.62
N ALA A 113 3.62 0.33 -8.21
CA ALA A 113 4.56 0.55 -9.32
C ALA A 113 3.87 1.24 -10.51
N ASP A 114 2.68 0.78 -10.89
CA ASP A 114 1.93 1.35 -12.01
C ASP A 114 1.45 2.78 -11.75
N ILE A 115 0.91 3.06 -10.56
CA ILE A 115 0.48 4.41 -10.19
C ILE A 115 1.68 5.35 -10.06
N ALA A 116 2.78 4.89 -9.45
CA ALA A 116 4.01 5.68 -9.32
C ALA A 116 4.56 6.08 -10.69
N ARG A 117 4.56 5.15 -11.65
CA ARG A 117 4.96 5.43 -13.04
C ARG A 117 3.99 6.37 -13.75
N THR A 118 2.71 6.03 -13.79
CA THR A 118 1.73 6.71 -14.65
C THR A 118 1.29 8.07 -14.12
N ARG A 119 1.29 8.28 -12.80
CA ARG A 119 0.82 9.52 -12.17
C ARG A 119 1.92 10.39 -11.59
N PHE A 120 3.07 9.81 -11.25
CA PHE A 120 4.18 10.52 -10.60
C PHE A 120 5.50 10.46 -11.39
N GLY A 121 5.52 9.76 -12.53
CA GLY A 121 6.70 9.65 -13.39
C GLY A 121 7.87 8.91 -12.75
N PHE A 122 7.62 8.09 -11.72
CA PHE A 122 8.62 7.25 -11.08
C PHE A 122 8.84 5.97 -11.87
N GLU A 123 10.09 5.68 -12.23
CA GLU A 123 10.46 4.45 -12.91
C GLU A 123 11.84 4.00 -12.40
N ASP A 124 11.95 2.74 -12.00
CA ASP A 124 13.19 2.14 -11.54
C ASP A 124 13.20 0.64 -11.87
N GLY A 125 13.95 0.28 -12.91
CA GLY A 125 14.06 -1.11 -13.37
C GLY A 125 14.68 -2.07 -12.36
N MET A 126 15.32 -1.57 -11.29
CA MET A 126 15.78 -2.43 -10.20
C MET A 126 14.62 -3.05 -9.40
N LEU A 127 13.41 -2.50 -9.49
CA LEU A 127 12.21 -3.02 -8.85
C LEU A 127 11.49 -4.07 -9.71
N ASP A 128 11.81 -4.20 -10.99
CA ASP A 128 11.09 -5.08 -11.92
C ASP A 128 11.02 -6.55 -11.43
N PRO A 129 12.11 -7.15 -10.90
CA PRO A 129 12.03 -8.51 -10.37
C PRO A 129 11.09 -8.61 -9.16
N LEU A 130 11.06 -7.59 -8.29
CA LEU A 130 10.19 -7.56 -7.11
C LEU A 130 8.71 -7.46 -7.53
N VAL A 131 8.40 -6.58 -8.48
CA VAL A 131 7.06 -6.42 -9.03
C VAL A 131 6.60 -7.71 -9.73
N HIS A 132 7.48 -8.33 -10.52
CA HIS A 132 7.20 -9.60 -11.19
C HIS A 132 6.85 -10.72 -10.21
N TRP A 133 7.66 -10.90 -9.15
CA TRP A 133 7.40 -11.94 -8.17
C TRP A 133 6.18 -11.64 -7.30
N ALA A 134 5.89 -10.38 -6.97
CA ALA A 134 4.66 -10.02 -6.27
C ALA A 134 3.43 -10.41 -7.09
N HIS A 135 3.44 -10.17 -8.40
CA HIS A 135 2.37 -10.59 -9.31
C HIS A 135 2.15 -12.11 -9.31
N ILE A 136 3.23 -12.90 -9.38
CA ILE A 136 3.13 -14.37 -9.38
C ILE A 136 2.65 -14.89 -8.02
N ILE A 137 3.29 -14.44 -6.95
CA ILE A 137 3.09 -14.98 -5.61
C ILE A 137 1.67 -14.68 -5.12
N ASP A 138 1.27 -13.42 -5.19
CA ASP A 138 0.00 -12.98 -4.63
C ASP A 138 -1.19 -13.32 -5.55
N GLY A 139 -0.94 -13.31 -6.87
CA GLY A 139 -1.90 -13.80 -7.85
C GLY A 139 -2.06 -15.33 -7.89
N ALA A 140 -1.22 -16.08 -7.17
CA ALA A 140 -1.10 -17.54 -7.26
C ALA A 140 -0.91 -18.06 -8.70
N LEU A 141 -0.09 -17.36 -9.50
CA LEU A 141 0.10 -17.60 -10.94
C LEU A 141 1.35 -18.42 -11.25
N TYR A 142 1.71 -19.35 -10.36
CA TYR A 142 2.84 -20.23 -10.54
C TYR A 142 2.63 -21.17 -11.75
N GLU A 143 3.69 -21.43 -12.50
CA GLU A 143 3.71 -22.37 -13.62
C GLU A 143 3.51 -23.82 -13.16
N SER A 144 3.95 -24.14 -11.94
CA SER A 144 3.80 -25.44 -11.32
C SER A 144 3.92 -25.33 -9.79
N ALA A 145 3.47 -26.36 -9.07
CA ALA A 145 3.61 -26.41 -7.61
C ALA A 145 5.07 -26.49 -7.11
N ALA A 146 6.04 -26.75 -8.00
CA ALA A 146 7.46 -26.83 -7.65
C ALA A 146 8.23 -25.51 -7.82
N GLN A 147 7.63 -24.54 -8.52
CA GLN A 147 8.14 -23.17 -8.62
C GLN A 147 7.96 -22.45 -7.28
#